data_AF-A0A812QJ42-F1
#
_entry.id   AF-A0A812QJ42-F1
#
_cell.length_a   1.000
_cell.length_b   1.000
_cell.length_c   1.000
_cell.angle_alpha   90.00
_cell.angle_beta   90.00
_cell.angle_gamma   90.00
#
_symmetry.space_group_name_H-M   'P 1'
#
loop_
_entity.id
_entity.type
_entity.pdbx_description
1 polymer ?
#
loop_
_entity_poly.entity_id
_entity_poly.type
_entity_poly.pdbx_seq_one_letter_code
_entity_poly.pdbx_strand_id
1 'polypeptide(L)'
;MGGSPDGHRLAAAARQSTFNAAHGQFSVTNLTGRKASLMRKLEGKTAIVTGGSRGIGANICECLAAAGAQVVVNYAHNEQAAAEVVERIEASGGIAVAVQADVSSSTDVARLFDAAEEKFGKVDVLVNNAGIVHYKTIEETTDEEFAKLMATNVSGVFYGMREASRRLADGGRIISISSSAARMFLPTYGPYCATKGAIEQLSRSLAKELGLGEPEDMGPVIVFLASSDGGWITGQGDSLPLRLPPLSLPLEMLLMSVPFRSRRGFTLVELLVVIAIIGVLIALLLPAVQQAREAARRMQCTNHLKQLGLAIHNYHDTYGKLPYNAVPQLGSVGDRQRGPSWFVRMLPFMEQNAAYDQFEFAGDWTMQDGPSPNAAILGQLRVPGFNCPSSPLPEVETQSTNANGSVDLQVANYVGITGSYFQGGTTSVVSTSPQDSSYGDAVYNGMIVPINSKSRAIGLEAVTDGTSNTMMVSEQSDYFYNASGTKIARRSSGHAGRTWGNGGGAGTWTSNVTTVRYAIATEGGTGNAANYNVNVALISAHPGGVNLALGDASVRFLAETIDFAILTGLADRQDGAVLGEF
;
A
#
# COMPACT_ATOMS: atom_id res chain seq x y z
N MET A 1 44.49 -48.76 3.17
CA MET A 1 43.65 -49.79 2.53
C MET A 1 42.19 -49.46 2.80
N GLY A 2 41.43 -49.28 1.72
CA GLY A 2 40.00 -49.63 1.58
C GLY A 2 38.96 -49.15 2.60
N GLY A 3 38.13 -48.18 2.17
CA GLY A 3 36.74 -48.46 1.78
C GLY A 3 35.65 -48.42 2.86
N SER A 4 34.72 -47.47 2.69
CA SER A 4 33.37 -47.37 3.29
C SER A 4 32.44 -48.53 2.81
N PRO A 5 31.19 -48.69 3.30
CA PRO A 5 30.08 -47.78 2.90
C PRO A 5 28.90 -47.55 3.90
N ASP A 6 28.25 -46.40 3.69
CA ASP A 6 26.81 -46.06 3.73
C ASP A 6 25.91 -46.22 4.97
N GLY A 7 25.19 -45.12 5.25
CA GLY A 7 24.00 -45.10 6.11
C GLY A 7 23.44 -43.68 6.32
N HIS A 8 22.60 -43.21 5.39
CA HIS A 8 21.78 -42.00 5.52
C HIS A 8 21.00 -41.94 6.84
N ARG A 9 20.98 -40.76 7.50
CA ARG A 9 19.82 -40.23 8.24
C ARG A 9 19.98 -38.74 8.58
N LEU A 10 18.90 -38.00 8.29
CA LEU A 10 18.68 -36.58 8.54
C LEU A 10 18.90 -36.21 10.02
N ALA A 11 19.68 -35.16 10.28
CA ALA A 11 19.82 -34.55 11.60
C ALA A 11 19.22 -33.14 11.58
N ALA A 12 18.03 -32.99 12.15
CA ALA A 12 17.48 -31.72 12.59
C ALA A 12 18.20 -31.32 13.89
N ALA A 13 19.07 -30.32 13.83
CA ALA A 13 19.76 -29.78 15.01
C ALA A 13 19.00 -28.55 15.54
N ALA A 14 18.14 -28.79 16.53
CA ALA A 14 17.69 -27.76 17.44
C ALA A 14 18.88 -27.21 18.23
N ARG A 15 19.09 -25.89 18.24
CA ARG A 15 20.02 -25.23 19.17
C ARG A 15 19.24 -24.32 20.11
N GLN A 16 19.03 -24.81 21.32
CA GLN A 16 18.70 -24.02 22.49
C GLN A 16 19.92 -23.16 22.87
N SER A 17 19.73 -21.85 22.99
CA SER A 17 20.69 -20.96 23.66
C SER A 17 20.40 -20.95 25.16
N THR A 18 21.30 -21.54 25.95
CA THR A 18 21.32 -21.44 27.41
C THR A 18 21.91 -20.09 27.83
N PHE A 19 21.13 -19.35 28.62
CA PHE A 19 21.57 -18.17 29.37
C PHE A 19 22.45 -18.64 30.54
N ASN A 20 23.62 -18.06 30.74
CA ASN A 20 24.32 -18.17 32.03
C ASN A 20 25.00 -16.84 32.39
N ALA A 21 24.59 -16.29 33.53
CA ALA A 21 25.01 -15.00 34.04
C ALA A 21 26.16 -15.19 35.04
N ALA A 22 27.38 -14.81 34.67
CA ALA A 22 28.44 -14.33 35.58
C ALA A 22 29.74 -14.07 34.78
N HIS A 23 30.36 -12.92 35.04
CA HIS A 23 31.66 -12.44 34.54
C HIS A 23 31.70 -11.80 33.14
N GLY A 24 31.72 -10.47 33.15
CA GLY A 24 31.97 -9.63 31.97
C GLY A 24 33.44 -9.63 31.59
N GLN A 25 33.71 -9.99 30.34
CA GLN A 25 34.79 -9.49 29.48
C GLN A 25 34.56 -10.04 28.06
N PHE A 26 34.05 -9.20 27.15
CA PHE A 26 34.02 -9.52 25.73
C PHE A 26 35.36 -9.10 25.11
N SER A 27 36.21 -10.06 24.78
CA SER A 27 37.39 -9.83 23.93
C SER A 27 36.94 -9.74 22.48
N VAL A 28 37.08 -8.55 21.88
CA VAL A 28 36.87 -8.33 20.45
C VAL A 28 38.20 -8.54 19.74
N THR A 29 38.34 -9.63 19.00
CA THR A 29 39.47 -9.79 18.07
C THR A 29 38.95 -10.36 16.75
N ASN A 30 39.19 -9.61 15.67
CA ASN A 30 39.07 -9.97 14.24
C ASN A 30 37.71 -9.88 13.51
N LEU A 31 37.08 -8.69 13.48
CA LEU A 31 36.03 -8.33 12.49
C LEU A 31 36.13 -6.90 11.92
N THR A 32 37.30 -6.25 12.03
CA THR A 32 37.44 -4.79 11.94
C THR A 32 37.35 -4.15 10.55
N GLY A 33 37.31 -4.90 9.45
CA GLY A 33 37.33 -4.31 8.09
C GLY A 33 35.94 -3.93 7.52
N ARG A 34 34.98 -4.85 7.50
CA ARG A 34 33.69 -4.65 6.81
C ARG A 34 32.58 -4.02 7.65
N LYS A 35 32.64 -4.13 8.99
CA LYS A 35 31.63 -3.53 9.89
C LYS A 35 31.80 -2.02 10.06
N ALA A 36 33.04 -1.52 10.04
CA ALA A 36 33.32 -0.08 10.19
C ALA A 36 32.81 0.74 9.00
N SER A 37 32.96 0.22 7.77
CA SER A 37 32.40 0.83 6.56
C SER A 37 30.86 0.78 6.50
N LEU A 38 30.22 -0.16 7.19
CA LEU A 38 28.75 -0.25 7.30
C LEU A 38 28.15 0.72 8.34
N MET A 39 28.97 1.27 9.25
CA MET A 39 28.52 2.09 10.39
C MET A 39 28.51 3.61 10.10
N ARG A 40 29.23 4.12 9.11
CA ARG A 40 29.26 5.57 8.77
C ARG A 40 28.18 6.00 7.77
N LYS A 41 26.92 5.65 8.02
CA LYS A 41 25.81 5.95 7.09
C LYS A 41 25.43 7.43 7.00
N LEU A 42 25.86 8.25 7.96
CA LEU A 42 25.54 9.67 8.06
C LEU A 42 26.79 10.56 7.93
N GLU A 43 27.85 10.05 7.30
CA GLU A 43 29.11 10.78 7.17
C GLU A 43 28.89 12.14 6.49
N GLY A 44 29.32 13.20 7.18
CA GLY A 44 29.20 14.58 6.70
C GLY A 44 27.82 15.22 6.86
N LYS A 45 26.87 14.55 7.51
CA LYS A 45 25.51 15.07 7.76
C LYS A 45 25.43 15.87 9.06
N THR A 46 24.65 16.94 9.08
CA THR A 46 24.45 17.78 10.27
C THR A 46 23.12 17.46 10.95
N ALA A 47 23.14 17.18 12.25
CA ALA A 47 21.97 16.81 13.03
C ALA A 47 21.77 17.68 14.28
N ILE A 48 20.59 18.28 14.43
CA ILE A 48 20.18 19.01 15.63
C ILE A 48 19.35 18.09 16.52
N VAL A 49 19.69 17.96 17.81
CA VAL A 49 18.91 17.21 18.79
C VAL A 49 18.49 18.10 19.95
N THR A 50 17.19 18.40 20.03
CA THR A 50 16.62 19.19 21.14
C THR A 50 16.57 18.40 22.44
N GLY A 51 16.93 19.03 23.56
CA GLY A 51 17.03 18.33 24.84
C GLY A 51 18.09 17.22 24.84
N GLY A 52 19.19 17.43 24.12
CA GLY A 52 20.28 16.47 23.93
C GLY A 52 21.21 16.28 25.13
N SER A 53 21.04 17.04 26.21
CA SER A 53 21.97 17.01 27.35
C SER A 53 21.82 15.81 28.29
N ARG A 54 20.75 15.01 28.18
CA ARG A 54 20.48 13.87 29.07
C ARG A 54 19.50 12.86 28.50
N GLY A 55 19.44 11.68 29.13
CA GLY A 55 18.43 10.65 28.84
C GLY A 55 18.43 10.21 27.39
N ILE A 56 17.24 10.13 26.79
CA ILE A 56 17.04 9.70 25.40
C ILE A 56 17.79 10.63 24.43
N GLY A 57 17.73 11.95 24.66
CA GLY A 57 18.40 12.93 23.80
C GLY A 57 19.91 12.73 23.73
N ALA A 58 20.57 12.49 24.87
CA ALA A 58 22.01 12.24 24.92
C ALA A 58 22.41 10.97 24.15
N ASN A 59 21.65 9.88 24.33
CA ASN A 59 21.89 8.63 23.61
C ASN A 59 21.68 8.79 22.09
N ILE A 60 20.68 9.59 21.67
CA ILE A 60 20.47 9.90 20.26
C ILE A 60 21.68 10.67 19.70
N CYS A 61 22.18 11.67 20.43
CA CYS A 61 23.38 12.42 20.02
C CYS A 61 24.58 11.49 19.80
N GLU A 62 24.85 10.60 20.76
CA GLU A 62 25.96 9.64 20.69
C GLU A 62 25.81 8.66 19.52
N CYS A 63 24.60 8.12 19.30
CA CYS A 63 24.30 7.22 18.18
C CYS A 63 24.46 7.90 16.82
N LEU A 64 23.98 9.14 16.66
CA LEU A 64 24.11 9.89 15.41
C LEU A 64 25.58 10.23 15.13
N ALA A 65 26.34 10.61 16.15
CA ALA A 65 27.76 10.87 16.02
C ALA A 65 28.56 9.60 15.66
N ALA A 66 28.26 8.47 16.29
CA ALA A 66 28.86 7.17 15.94
C ALA A 66 28.55 6.74 14.49
N ALA A 67 27.42 7.19 13.95
CA ALA A 67 27.04 6.98 12.55
C ALA A 67 27.70 7.96 11.56
N GLY A 68 28.51 8.90 12.05
CA GLY A 68 29.28 9.86 11.25
C GLY A 68 28.68 11.26 11.11
N ALA A 69 27.57 11.56 11.80
CA ALA A 69 26.95 12.89 11.77
C ALA A 69 27.71 13.90 12.65
N GLN A 70 27.64 15.18 12.28
CA GLN A 70 28.04 16.33 13.09
C GLN A 70 26.83 16.76 13.92
N VAL A 71 26.94 16.71 15.25
CA VAL A 71 25.77 16.77 16.14
C VAL A 71 25.71 18.07 16.94
N VAL A 72 24.57 18.76 16.89
CA VAL A 72 24.26 19.90 17.75
C VAL A 72 23.45 19.41 18.95
N VAL A 73 24.08 19.45 20.13
CA VAL A 73 23.50 19.05 21.42
C VAL A 73 22.80 20.25 22.06
N ASN A 74 21.48 20.36 21.90
CA ASN A 74 20.73 21.47 22.50
C ASN A 74 20.40 21.23 23.99
N TYR A 75 20.47 22.30 24.78
CA TYR A 75 20.04 22.34 26.18
C TYR A 75 19.38 23.67 26.54
N ALA A 76 18.54 23.68 27.59
CA ALA A 76 17.89 24.91 28.07
C ALA A 76 18.66 25.55 29.26
N HIS A 77 19.01 24.76 30.28
CA HIS A 77 19.54 25.29 31.55
C HIS A 77 20.80 24.59 32.09
N ASN A 78 21.10 23.36 31.65
CA ASN A 78 22.21 22.58 32.20
C ASN A 78 23.34 22.42 31.16
N GLU A 79 24.19 23.44 31.11
CA GLU A 79 25.36 23.49 30.23
C GLU A 79 26.36 22.37 30.51
N GLN A 80 26.64 22.10 31.80
CA GLN A 80 27.59 21.08 32.21
C GLN A 80 27.19 19.69 31.67
N ALA A 81 25.92 19.31 31.81
CA ALA A 81 25.45 18.03 31.27
C ALA A 81 25.58 17.95 29.75
N ALA A 82 25.36 19.05 29.03
CA ALA A 82 25.54 19.09 27.57
C ALA A 82 27.02 18.97 27.18
N ALA A 83 27.92 19.63 27.92
CA ALA A 83 29.36 19.54 27.72
C ALA A 83 29.86 18.09 27.92
N GLU A 84 29.38 17.40 28.95
CA GLU A 84 29.72 15.98 29.18
C GLU A 84 29.28 15.08 28.00
N VAL A 85 28.14 15.36 27.33
CA VAL A 85 27.74 14.61 26.12
C VAL A 85 28.70 14.89 24.97
N VAL A 86 29.08 16.15 24.76
CA VAL A 86 30.04 16.54 23.71
C VAL A 86 31.39 15.85 23.94
N GLU A 87 31.91 15.87 25.17
CA GLU A 87 33.17 15.20 25.51
C GLU A 87 33.14 13.70 25.21
N ARG A 88 32.03 13.01 25.52
CA ARG A 88 31.88 11.57 25.20
C ARG A 88 31.84 11.29 23.70
N ILE A 89 31.20 12.17 22.93
CA ILE A 89 31.16 12.08 21.46
C ILE A 89 32.56 12.29 20.88
N GLU A 90 33.27 13.33 21.31
CA GLU A 90 34.62 13.65 20.84
C GLU A 90 35.63 12.55 21.22
N ALA A 91 35.54 12.00 22.44
CA ALA A 91 36.36 10.87 22.89
C ALA A 91 36.17 9.61 22.02
N SER A 92 35.00 9.48 21.38
CA SER A 92 34.67 8.39 20.46
C SER A 92 35.01 8.71 19.00
N GLY A 93 35.64 9.87 18.73
CA GLY A 93 36.03 10.32 17.39
C GLY A 93 34.89 10.93 16.56
N GLY A 94 33.76 11.28 17.20
CA GLY A 94 32.67 12.04 16.59
C GLY A 94 32.87 13.55 16.69
N ILE A 95 31.96 14.32 16.10
CA ILE A 95 31.99 15.79 16.11
C ILE A 95 30.67 16.29 16.70
N ALA A 96 30.75 17.12 17.75
CA ALA A 96 29.57 17.71 18.36
C ALA A 96 29.81 19.14 18.87
N VAL A 97 28.73 19.88 19.09
CA VAL A 97 28.75 21.20 19.75
C VAL A 97 27.53 21.35 20.66
N ALA A 98 27.71 21.93 21.84
CA ALA A 98 26.61 22.25 22.73
C ALA A 98 26.04 23.65 22.42
N VAL A 99 24.72 23.77 22.31
CA VAL A 99 24.04 25.06 22.02
C VAL A 99 22.87 25.28 22.97
N GLN A 100 22.94 26.36 23.75
CA GLN A 100 21.83 26.75 24.62
C GLN A 100 20.68 27.33 23.81
N ALA A 101 19.47 26.78 23.94
CA ALA A 101 18.24 27.38 23.44
C ALA A 101 17.01 26.79 24.16
N ASP A 102 16.08 27.65 24.58
CA ASP A 102 14.78 27.25 25.10
C ASP A 102 13.82 26.98 23.93
N VAL A 103 13.42 25.72 23.76
CA VAL A 103 12.52 25.31 22.68
C VAL A 103 11.14 25.96 22.78
N SER A 104 10.71 26.42 23.96
CA SER A 104 9.43 27.13 24.11
C SER A 104 9.42 28.52 23.49
N SER A 105 10.58 29.04 23.08
CA SER A 105 10.74 30.34 22.42
C SER A 105 11.10 30.19 20.94
N SER A 106 10.27 30.73 20.06
CA SER A 106 10.52 30.66 18.61
C SER A 106 11.79 31.36 18.15
N THR A 107 12.24 32.41 18.87
CA THR A 107 13.48 33.13 18.54
C THR A 107 14.71 32.30 18.90
N ASP A 108 14.65 31.56 20.00
CA ASP A 108 15.73 30.67 20.43
C ASP A 108 15.85 29.45 19.52
N VAL A 109 14.74 28.91 19.05
CA VAL A 109 14.74 27.82 18.04
C VAL A 109 15.36 28.31 16.72
N ALA A 110 15.06 29.52 16.26
CA ALA A 110 15.71 30.07 15.07
C ALA A 110 17.23 30.22 15.27
N ARG A 111 17.66 30.76 16.42
CA ARG A 111 19.08 30.88 16.78
C ARG A 111 19.79 29.52 16.88
N LEU A 112 19.10 28.47 17.29
CA LEU A 112 19.63 27.10 17.31
C LEU A 112 19.98 26.62 15.90
N PHE A 113 19.14 26.89 14.90
CA PHE A 113 19.43 26.58 13.51
C PHE A 113 20.56 27.46 12.95
N ASP A 114 20.58 28.76 13.28
CA ASP A 114 21.66 29.66 12.88
C ASP A 114 23.03 29.17 13.38
N ALA A 115 23.11 28.78 14.65
CA ALA A 115 24.34 28.24 15.24
C ALA A 115 24.77 26.91 14.61
N ALA A 116 23.81 26.05 14.24
CA ALA A 116 24.10 24.81 13.54
C ALA A 116 24.67 25.07 12.14
N GLU A 117 24.07 26.00 11.40
CA GLU A 117 24.49 26.38 10.05
C GLU A 117 25.85 27.09 10.03
N GLU A 118 26.10 27.96 11.00
CA GLU A 118 27.40 28.62 11.17
C GLU A 118 28.51 27.60 11.45
N LYS A 119 28.22 26.58 12.27
CA LYS A 119 29.23 25.62 12.71
C LYS A 119 29.50 24.50 11.70
N PHE A 120 28.46 23.95 11.09
CA PHE A 120 28.53 22.71 10.30
C PHE A 120 27.93 22.83 8.90
N GLY A 121 27.38 23.99 8.53
CA GLY A 121 26.67 24.17 7.26
C GLY A 121 25.22 23.64 7.31
N LYS A 122 24.63 23.41 6.13
CA LYS A 122 23.20 23.11 6.00
C LYS A 122 22.78 21.92 6.89
N VAL A 123 21.65 22.06 7.58
CA VAL A 123 21.13 21.04 8.50
C VAL A 123 20.45 19.93 7.71
N ASP A 124 20.77 18.66 7.99
CA ASP A 124 20.15 17.50 7.35
C ASP A 124 19.09 16.84 8.25
N VAL A 125 19.29 16.85 9.57
CA VAL A 125 18.41 16.15 10.52
C VAL A 125 18.01 17.07 11.67
N LEU A 126 16.70 17.13 11.98
CA LEU A 126 16.17 17.70 13.22
C LEU A 126 15.56 16.58 14.06
N VAL A 127 15.89 16.53 15.35
CA VAL A 127 15.25 15.68 16.35
C VAL A 127 14.57 16.54 17.43
N ASN A 128 13.25 16.60 17.37
CA ASN A 128 12.35 17.16 18.38
C ASN A 128 12.17 16.18 19.54
N ASN A 129 13.12 16.16 20.48
CA ASN A 129 13.13 15.30 21.66
C ASN A 129 12.80 16.05 22.96
N ALA A 130 13.06 17.36 23.03
CA ALA A 130 12.79 18.13 24.25
C ALA A 130 11.33 18.02 24.69
N GLY A 131 11.11 17.75 25.98
CA GLY A 131 9.78 17.69 26.56
C GLY A 131 9.80 17.59 28.08
N ILE A 132 8.69 18.00 28.69
CA ILE A 132 8.44 17.91 30.14
C ILE A 132 7.16 17.09 30.40
N VAL A 133 7.08 16.52 31.60
CA VAL A 133 5.92 15.74 32.06
C VAL A 133 5.55 16.14 33.49
N HIS A 134 4.26 16.25 33.75
CA HIS A 134 3.68 16.44 35.08
C HIS A 134 2.59 15.39 35.29
N TYR A 135 2.66 14.68 36.42
CA TYR A 135 1.69 13.64 36.78
C TYR A 135 0.69 14.21 37.78
N LYS A 136 -0.41 14.74 37.27
CA LYS A 136 -1.51 15.31 38.06
C LYS A 136 -2.84 15.00 37.42
N THR A 137 -3.89 14.87 38.22
CA THR A 137 -5.25 14.81 37.68
C THR A 137 -5.58 16.09 36.91
N ILE A 138 -6.59 16.05 36.05
CA ILE A 138 -7.04 17.25 35.33
C ILE A 138 -7.49 18.33 36.32
N GLU A 139 -8.12 17.94 37.43
CA GLU A 139 -8.56 18.84 38.50
C GLU A 139 -7.41 19.57 39.20
N GLU A 140 -6.26 18.89 39.38
CA GLU A 140 -5.10 19.45 40.10
C GLU A 140 -4.10 20.17 39.19
N THR A 141 -4.31 20.14 37.88
CA THR A 141 -3.41 20.80 36.91
C THR A 141 -3.77 22.27 36.82
N THR A 142 -2.84 23.15 37.21
CA THR A 142 -3.03 24.60 37.11
C THR A 142 -2.89 25.09 35.66
N ASP A 143 -3.45 26.26 35.37
CA ASP A 143 -3.37 26.89 34.05
C ASP A 143 -1.91 27.16 33.64
N GLU A 144 -1.06 27.57 34.58
CA GLU A 144 0.36 27.83 34.33
C GLU A 144 1.13 26.54 34.00
N GLU A 145 0.85 25.44 34.70
CA GLU A 145 1.46 24.14 34.44
C GLU A 145 1.02 23.59 33.08
N PHE A 146 -0.26 23.73 32.73
CA PHE A 146 -0.77 23.34 31.42
C PHE A 146 -0.14 24.16 30.29
N ALA A 147 -0.09 25.49 30.45
CA ALA A 147 0.51 26.39 29.50
C ALA A 147 2.00 26.06 29.28
N LYS A 148 2.74 25.76 30.34
CA LYS A 148 4.15 25.36 30.26
C LYS A 148 4.34 24.03 29.52
N LEU A 149 3.47 23.05 29.76
CA LEU A 149 3.46 21.77 29.04
C LEU A 149 3.24 21.98 27.54
N MET A 150 2.24 22.78 27.18
CA MET A 150 1.93 23.10 25.78
C MET A 150 3.06 23.87 25.11
N ALA A 151 3.61 24.89 25.78
CA ALA A 151 4.70 25.71 25.25
C ALA A 151 5.95 24.86 24.93
N THR A 152 6.32 23.96 25.84
CA THR A 152 7.51 23.12 25.65
C THR A 152 7.25 21.98 24.66
N ASN A 153 6.19 21.19 24.88
CA ASN A 153 5.99 19.93 24.17
C ASN A 153 5.30 20.10 22.82
N VAL A 154 4.53 21.17 22.61
CA VAL A 154 3.76 21.39 21.37
C VAL A 154 4.32 22.59 20.60
N SER A 155 4.36 23.77 21.22
CA SER A 155 4.87 24.98 20.53
C SER A 155 6.33 24.82 20.13
N GLY A 156 7.19 24.27 21.00
CA GLY A 156 8.59 24.04 20.65
C GLY A 156 8.80 23.07 19.49
N VAL A 157 8.02 21.99 19.44
CA VAL A 157 8.04 21.05 18.31
C VAL A 157 7.55 21.72 17.03
N PHE A 158 6.47 22.52 17.11
CA PHE A 158 5.97 23.30 15.99
C PHE A 158 7.00 24.31 15.47
N TYR A 159 7.71 25.02 16.35
CA TYR A 159 8.78 25.94 15.94
C TYR A 159 9.92 25.20 15.25
N GLY A 160 10.35 24.06 15.79
CA GLY A 160 11.37 23.22 15.16
C GLY A 160 10.96 22.75 13.77
N MET A 161 9.74 22.23 13.64
CA MET A 161 9.14 21.82 12.36
C MET A 161 9.09 22.98 11.34
N ARG A 162 8.71 24.18 11.77
CA ARG A 162 8.63 25.36 10.92
C ARG A 162 10.00 25.81 10.42
N GLU A 163 11.02 25.81 11.27
CA GLU A 163 12.38 26.13 10.83
C GLU A 163 12.94 25.04 9.91
N ALA A 164 12.74 23.77 10.27
CA ALA A 164 13.22 22.65 9.49
C ALA A 164 12.60 22.59 8.07
N SER A 165 11.29 22.81 7.94
CA SER A 165 10.61 22.85 6.64
C SER A 165 11.12 23.96 5.70
N ARG A 166 11.73 25.00 6.25
CA ARG A 166 12.31 26.12 5.48
C ARG A 166 13.80 25.95 5.17
N ARG A 167 14.53 25.23 6.04
CA ARG A 167 16.00 25.32 6.10
C ARG A 167 16.73 23.99 5.86
N LEU A 168 16.08 22.85 6.05
CA LEU A 168 16.74 21.55 5.89
C LEU A 168 17.28 21.33 4.47
N ALA A 169 18.34 20.53 4.38
CA ALA A 169 18.88 20.02 3.13
C ALA A 169 17.86 19.18 2.35
N ASP A 170 18.03 19.11 1.04
CA ASP A 170 17.19 18.26 0.20
C ASP A 170 17.38 16.80 0.63
N GLY A 171 16.27 16.11 0.89
CA GLY A 171 16.32 14.77 1.51
C GLY A 171 16.58 14.79 3.02
N GLY A 172 16.40 15.94 3.69
CA GLY A 172 16.49 16.08 5.14
C GLY A 172 15.43 15.27 5.90
N ARG A 173 15.58 15.21 7.23
CA ARG A 173 14.81 14.36 8.15
C ARG A 173 14.43 15.15 9.41
N ILE A 174 13.17 15.19 9.76
CA ILE A 174 12.60 15.71 11.01
C ILE A 174 12.15 14.49 11.80
N ILE A 175 12.43 14.44 13.09
CA ILE A 175 12.12 13.30 13.95
C ILE A 175 11.53 13.84 15.24
N SER A 176 10.29 13.49 15.59
CA SER A 176 9.62 13.96 16.81
C SER A 176 9.40 12.83 17.80
N ILE A 177 9.78 13.02 19.05
CA ILE A 177 9.63 11.98 20.09
C ILE A 177 8.25 12.11 20.76
N SER A 178 7.37 11.16 20.47
CA SER A 178 6.09 10.93 21.14
C SER A 178 6.22 9.96 22.33
N SER A 179 5.11 9.52 22.90
CA SER A 179 5.04 8.57 24.02
C SER A 179 3.82 7.66 23.90
N SER A 180 3.97 6.39 24.29
CA SER A 180 2.85 5.44 24.34
C SER A 180 1.72 5.92 25.28
N ALA A 181 2.03 6.81 26.22
CA ALA A 181 1.06 7.49 27.06
C ALA A 181 -0.08 8.14 26.25
N ALA A 182 0.21 8.63 25.02
CA ALA A 182 -0.81 9.21 24.12
C ALA A 182 -1.99 8.25 23.82
N ARG A 183 -1.81 6.94 24.03
CA ARG A 183 -2.80 5.89 23.72
C ARG A 183 -3.19 5.01 24.91
N MET A 184 -2.59 5.22 26.09
CA MET A 184 -2.78 4.37 27.27
C MET A 184 -3.84 4.88 28.25
N PHE A 185 -4.36 6.10 28.07
CA PHE A 185 -5.44 6.70 28.88
C PHE A 185 -5.24 6.59 30.41
N LEU A 186 -3.99 6.67 30.88
CA LEU A 186 -3.66 6.52 32.29
C LEU A 186 -4.15 7.72 33.11
N PRO A 187 -4.75 7.50 34.32
CA PRO A 187 -5.03 8.58 35.26
C PRO A 187 -3.77 9.38 35.57
N THR A 188 -3.89 10.70 35.72
CA THR A 188 -2.80 11.68 35.95
C THR A 188 -1.94 12.06 34.74
N TYR A 189 -2.16 11.47 33.56
CA TYR A 189 -1.38 11.76 32.35
C TYR A 189 -2.11 12.66 31.35
N GLY A 190 -3.38 13.02 31.59
CA GLY A 190 -4.26 13.69 30.63
C GLY A 190 -3.62 14.86 29.86
N PRO A 191 -3.14 15.91 30.57
CA PRO A 191 -2.42 17.03 29.93
C PRO A 191 -1.23 16.62 29.08
N TYR A 192 -0.39 15.70 29.58
CA TYR A 192 0.77 15.20 28.85
C TYR A 192 0.38 14.39 27.61
N CYS A 193 -0.61 13.50 27.72
CA CYS A 193 -1.17 12.74 26.60
C CYS A 193 -1.67 13.67 25.49
N ALA A 194 -2.37 14.76 25.86
CA ALA A 194 -2.82 15.76 24.91
C ALA A 194 -1.65 16.37 24.12
N THR A 195 -0.53 16.70 24.79
CA THR A 195 0.66 17.22 24.09
C THR A 195 1.26 16.22 23.11
N LYS A 196 1.30 14.93 23.46
CA LYS A 196 1.87 13.88 22.60
C LYS A 196 0.94 13.52 21.43
N GLY A 197 -0.38 13.56 21.63
CA GLY A 197 -1.35 13.48 20.54
C GLY A 197 -1.25 14.67 19.57
N ALA A 198 -1.03 15.88 20.09
CA ALA A 198 -0.89 17.08 19.27
C ALA A 198 0.33 16.99 18.32
N ILE A 199 1.50 16.57 18.82
CA ILE A 199 2.69 16.45 17.96
C ILE A 199 2.60 15.31 16.94
N GLU A 200 1.84 14.24 17.24
CA GLU A 200 1.54 13.19 16.27
C GLU A 200 0.72 13.75 15.10
N GLN A 201 -0.28 14.60 15.37
CA GLN A 201 -1.08 15.23 14.32
C GLN A 201 -0.28 16.29 13.54
N LEU A 202 0.48 17.15 14.22
CA LEU A 202 1.33 18.14 13.57
C LEU A 202 2.35 17.49 12.63
N SER A 203 2.97 16.37 13.04
CA SER A 203 3.92 15.64 12.20
C SER A 203 3.27 15.07 10.94
N ARG A 204 2.05 14.53 11.05
CA ARG A 204 1.30 13.98 9.91
C ARG A 204 0.85 15.07 8.94
N SER A 205 0.38 16.21 9.45
CA SER A 205 0.00 17.35 8.61
C SER A 205 1.20 17.93 7.88
N LEU A 206 2.32 18.11 8.58
CA LEU A 206 3.55 18.61 7.97
C LEU A 206 4.08 17.67 6.87
N ALA A 207 4.02 16.36 7.08
CA ALA A 207 4.40 15.40 6.04
C ALA A 207 3.59 15.64 4.75
N LYS A 208 2.27 15.78 4.87
CA LYS A 208 1.39 16.09 3.73
C LYS A 208 1.73 17.44 3.07
N GLU A 209 1.97 18.48 3.85
CA GLU A 209 2.36 19.82 3.35
C GLU A 209 3.67 19.79 2.55
N LEU A 210 4.61 18.93 2.94
CA LEU A 210 5.88 18.73 2.25
C LEU A 210 5.76 17.82 1.00
N GLY A 211 4.53 17.48 0.58
CA GLY A 211 4.28 16.62 -0.58
C GLY A 211 4.47 15.13 -0.30
N LEU A 212 4.44 14.73 0.98
CA LEU A 212 4.67 13.37 1.47
C LEU A 212 3.32 12.86 2.01
N GLY A 213 2.47 12.40 1.09
CA GLY A 213 1.06 12.15 1.36
C GLY A 213 0.76 10.85 2.11
N GLU A 214 1.69 9.89 2.10
CA GLU A 214 1.53 8.56 2.71
C GLU A 214 2.43 8.37 3.93
N PRO A 215 2.07 7.50 4.91
CA PRO A 215 2.88 7.24 6.10
C PRO A 215 4.31 6.74 5.83
N GLU A 216 4.58 6.29 4.62
CA GLU A 216 5.83 5.68 4.17
C GLU A 216 6.67 6.62 3.29
N ASP A 217 6.11 7.76 2.89
CA ASP A 217 6.87 8.92 2.43
C ASP A 217 7.41 9.77 3.60
N MET A 218 7.07 9.42 4.86
CA MET A 218 7.53 10.08 6.09
C MET A 218 9.03 9.91 6.41
N GLY A 219 9.88 9.60 5.41
CA GLY A 219 11.33 9.72 5.58
C GLY A 219 11.69 11.08 6.19
N PRO A 220 11.20 12.22 5.66
CA PRO A 220 11.49 13.55 6.15
C PRO A 220 10.82 13.96 7.47
N VAL A 221 9.83 13.24 8.01
CA VAL A 221 9.15 13.59 9.29
C VAL A 221 8.70 12.32 10.03
N ILE A 222 9.52 11.80 10.94
CA ILE A 222 9.30 10.55 11.67
C ILE A 222 8.79 10.86 13.09
N VAL A 223 7.86 10.07 13.65
CA VAL A 223 7.48 10.14 15.07
C VAL A 223 7.88 8.87 15.81
N PHE A 224 8.72 8.96 16.85
CA PHE A 224 9.15 7.82 17.68
C PHE A 224 8.43 7.78 19.03
N LEU A 225 7.92 6.63 19.47
CA LEU A 225 7.40 6.46 20.83
C LEU A 225 8.53 6.02 21.78
N ALA A 226 8.78 6.81 22.83
CA ALA A 226 9.70 6.41 23.90
C ALA A 226 8.96 5.53 24.94
N SER A 227 9.26 4.22 24.98
CA SER A 227 8.81 3.25 26.00
C SER A 227 9.75 2.03 26.01
N SER A 228 10.00 1.43 27.20
CA SER A 228 10.73 0.15 27.33
C SER A 228 10.00 -1.04 26.71
N ASP A 229 8.70 -0.86 26.41
CA ASP A 229 7.81 -1.83 25.76
C ASP A 229 7.41 -1.34 24.35
N GLY A 230 8.23 -0.47 23.74
CA GLY A 230 7.98 0.26 22.49
C GLY A 230 8.01 -0.58 21.21
N GLY A 231 7.51 -1.82 21.24
CA GLY A 231 7.51 -2.76 20.10
C GLY A 231 6.65 -2.35 18.89
N TRP A 232 5.92 -1.24 18.98
CA TRP A 232 4.88 -0.88 18.01
C TRP A 232 5.22 0.30 17.09
N ILE A 233 6.44 0.83 17.15
CA ILE A 233 6.97 1.78 16.14
C ILE A 233 8.24 1.29 15.42
N THR A 234 8.76 0.11 15.78
CA THR A 234 9.80 -0.58 15.01
C THR A 234 9.44 -2.02 14.64
N GLY A 235 8.18 -2.43 14.80
CA GLY A 235 7.68 -3.72 14.31
C GLY A 235 8.26 -4.97 14.99
N GLN A 236 8.44 -4.96 16.32
CA GLN A 236 8.76 -6.18 17.07
C GLN A 236 8.10 -6.17 18.45
N GLY A 237 7.10 -7.02 18.67
CA GLY A 237 6.53 -7.25 20.01
C GLY A 237 5.39 -8.26 19.97
N ASP A 238 5.71 -9.50 20.34
CA ASP A 238 4.86 -10.68 20.31
C ASP A 238 3.56 -10.59 21.12
N SER A 239 2.58 -11.32 20.59
CA SER A 239 1.27 -11.65 21.14
C SER A 239 1.27 -12.28 22.54
N LEU A 240 0.29 -11.91 23.37
CA LEU A 240 -0.29 -12.81 24.37
C LEU A 240 -1.83 -12.77 24.27
N PRO A 241 -2.50 -13.92 24.10
CA PRO A 241 -3.93 -13.98 23.84
C PRO A 241 -4.75 -14.13 25.12
N LEU A 242 -5.68 -13.21 25.38
CA LEU A 242 -6.81 -13.49 26.26
C LEU A 242 -7.94 -14.11 25.42
N ARG A 243 -7.98 -15.45 25.42
CA ARG A 243 -9.11 -16.24 24.91
C ARG A 243 -10.30 -16.10 25.84
N LEU A 244 -11.44 -15.66 25.32
CA LEU A 244 -12.77 -15.98 25.89
C LEU A 244 -13.32 -17.21 25.15
N PRO A 245 -13.86 -18.22 25.85
CA PRO A 245 -14.38 -19.43 25.24
C PRO A 245 -15.80 -19.23 24.67
N PRO A 246 -16.19 -19.98 23.62
CA PRO A 246 -17.56 -19.98 23.12
C PRO A 246 -18.50 -20.79 24.04
N LEU A 247 -19.68 -20.24 24.32
CA LEU A 247 -20.80 -21.00 24.88
C LEU A 247 -21.30 -22.00 23.83
N SER A 248 -21.17 -23.28 24.12
CA SER A 248 -21.92 -24.36 23.49
C SER A 248 -22.90 -24.94 24.50
N LEU A 249 -24.20 -24.90 24.20
CA LEU A 249 -25.19 -25.79 24.81
C LEU A 249 -25.66 -26.80 23.75
N PRO A 250 -25.67 -28.10 24.05
CA PRO A 250 -26.14 -29.14 23.15
C PRO A 250 -27.65 -29.35 23.33
N LEU A 251 -28.35 -29.67 22.25
CA LEU A 251 -29.66 -30.31 22.34
C LEU A 251 -29.86 -31.31 21.19
N GLU A 252 -29.24 -32.48 21.33
CA GLU A 252 -29.94 -33.71 20.95
C GLU A 252 -31.08 -33.92 21.96
N MET A 253 -32.29 -33.48 21.63
CA MET A 253 -33.51 -33.90 22.33
C MET A 253 -34.76 -33.50 21.55
N LEU A 254 -35.06 -34.19 20.44
CA LEU A 254 -36.41 -34.69 20.13
C LEU A 254 -36.41 -35.48 18.80
N LEU A 255 -36.15 -36.79 18.89
CA LEU A 255 -36.73 -37.73 17.92
C LEU A 255 -38.18 -37.98 18.37
N MET A 256 -39.14 -37.28 17.76
CA MET A 256 -40.53 -37.71 17.73
C MET A 256 -40.81 -38.32 16.36
N SER A 257 -40.80 -39.65 16.33
CA SER A 257 -41.31 -40.51 15.27
C SER A 257 -42.78 -40.17 14.96
N VAL A 258 -43.04 -39.69 13.75
CA VAL A 258 -44.39 -39.52 13.21
C VAL A 258 -44.81 -40.80 12.49
N PRO A 259 -45.96 -41.43 12.81
CA PRO A 259 -46.42 -42.63 12.12
C PRO A 259 -46.88 -42.30 10.70
N PHE A 260 -46.27 -42.93 9.69
CA PHE A 260 -46.70 -42.86 8.29
C PHE A 260 -48.06 -43.57 8.14
N ARG A 261 -49.10 -42.80 7.85
CA ARG A 261 -50.43 -43.31 7.49
C ARG A 261 -50.39 -43.69 6.01
N SER A 262 -50.62 -44.97 5.71
CA SER A 262 -50.78 -45.50 4.35
C SER A 262 -51.83 -44.69 3.57
N ARG A 263 -51.39 -43.95 2.55
CA ARG A 263 -52.26 -43.34 1.53
C ARG A 263 -52.15 -44.14 0.24
N ARG A 264 -53.31 -44.41 -0.37
CA ARG A 264 -53.47 -45.14 -1.63
C ARG A 264 -52.55 -44.56 -2.71
N GLY A 265 -51.81 -45.41 -3.42
CA GLY A 265 -50.89 -45.02 -4.48
C GLY A 265 -51.62 -44.33 -5.64
N PHE A 266 -50.97 -43.31 -6.20
CA PHE A 266 -51.43 -42.62 -7.41
C PHE A 266 -51.53 -43.59 -8.58
N THR A 267 -52.54 -43.42 -9.43
CA THR A 267 -52.64 -44.19 -10.68
C THR A 267 -51.56 -43.73 -11.67
N LEU A 268 -51.11 -44.64 -12.54
CA LEU A 268 -50.07 -44.37 -13.53
C LEU A 268 -50.43 -43.19 -14.45
N VAL A 269 -51.72 -43.01 -14.75
CA VAL A 269 -52.23 -41.90 -15.57
C VAL A 269 -52.11 -40.56 -14.85
N GLU A 270 -52.47 -40.50 -13.56
CA GLU A 270 -52.33 -39.26 -12.76
C GLU A 270 -50.87 -38.82 -12.64
N LEU A 271 -49.95 -39.78 -12.47
CA LEU A 271 -48.53 -39.49 -12.42
C LEU A 271 -48.02 -38.93 -13.75
N LEU A 272 -48.43 -39.53 -14.88
CA LEU A 272 -48.04 -39.07 -16.22
C LEU A 272 -48.54 -37.64 -16.54
N VAL A 273 -49.77 -37.31 -16.12
CA VAL A 273 -50.31 -35.95 -16.32
C VAL A 273 -49.55 -34.93 -15.47
N VAL A 274 -49.24 -35.26 -14.21
CA VAL A 274 -48.50 -34.35 -13.32
C VAL A 274 -47.09 -34.08 -13.85
N ILE A 275 -46.35 -35.10 -14.29
CA ILE A 275 -45.03 -34.87 -14.87
C ILE A 275 -45.10 -34.09 -16.19
N ALA A 276 -46.16 -34.26 -16.99
CA ALA A 276 -46.35 -33.48 -18.22
C ALA A 276 -46.61 -32.00 -17.93
N ILE A 277 -47.45 -31.69 -16.94
CA ILE A 277 -47.72 -30.30 -16.52
C ILE A 277 -46.46 -29.68 -15.92
N ILE A 278 -45.74 -30.38 -15.04
CA ILE A 278 -44.46 -29.90 -14.50
C ILE A 278 -43.45 -29.68 -15.62
N GLY A 279 -43.38 -30.56 -16.61
CA GLY A 279 -42.52 -30.42 -17.79
C GLY A 279 -42.83 -29.17 -18.61
N VAL A 280 -44.12 -28.88 -18.87
CA VAL A 280 -44.55 -27.65 -19.57
C VAL A 280 -44.25 -26.41 -18.74
N LEU A 281 -44.52 -26.43 -17.43
CA LEU A 281 -44.22 -25.32 -16.53
C LEU A 281 -42.71 -25.03 -16.47
N ILE A 282 -41.87 -26.06 -16.35
CA ILE A 282 -40.41 -25.90 -16.39
C ILE A 282 -39.96 -25.36 -17.75
N ALA A 283 -40.50 -25.88 -18.86
CA ALA A 283 -40.15 -25.41 -20.20
C ALA A 283 -40.49 -23.93 -20.43
N LEU A 284 -41.61 -23.45 -19.89
CA LEU A 284 -42.01 -22.05 -19.98
C LEU A 284 -41.26 -21.15 -18.99
N LEU A 285 -40.95 -21.64 -17.78
CA LEU A 285 -40.31 -20.86 -16.73
C LEU A 285 -38.78 -20.81 -16.86
N LEU A 286 -38.14 -21.84 -17.42
CA LEU A 286 -36.68 -21.92 -17.48
C LEU A 286 -36.06 -20.76 -18.29
N PRO A 287 -36.53 -20.40 -19.51
CA PRO A 287 -35.98 -19.26 -20.23
C PRO A 287 -36.14 -17.94 -19.47
N ALA A 288 -37.31 -17.73 -18.86
CA ALA A 288 -37.60 -16.53 -18.06
C ALA A 288 -36.71 -16.43 -16.82
N VAL A 289 -36.50 -17.55 -16.11
CA VAL A 289 -35.61 -17.60 -14.93
C VAL A 289 -34.16 -17.31 -15.33
N GLN A 290 -33.69 -17.81 -16.48
CA GLN A 290 -32.33 -17.52 -16.94
C GLN A 290 -32.14 -16.06 -17.36
N GLN A 291 -33.12 -15.48 -18.07
CA GLN A 291 -33.12 -14.06 -18.42
C GLN A 291 -33.11 -13.17 -17.17
N ALA A 292 -33.94 -13.50 -16.17
CA ALA A 292 -33.98 -12.77 -14.91
C ALA A 292 -32.65 -12.89 -14.14
N ARG A 293 -32.04 -14.08 -14.09
CA ARG A 293 -30.72 -14.28 -13.48
C ARG A 293 -29.63 -13.48 -14.18
N GLU A 294 -29.62 -13.44 -15.51
CA GLU A 294 -28.63 -12.68 -16.26
C GLU A 294 -28.82 -11.17 -16.08
N ALA A 295 -30.05 -10.67 -16.06
CA ALA A 295 -30.32 -9.28 -15.73
C ALA A 295 -29.83 -8.92 -14.31
N ALA A 296 -30.02 -9.82 -13.33
CA ALA A 296 -29.49 -9.63 -11.99
C ALA A 296 -27.95 -9.61 -11.95
N ARG A 297 -27.28 -10.52 -12.68
CA ARG A 297 -25.81 -10.53 -12.76
C ARG A 297 -25.25 -9.27 -13.43
N ARG A 298 -25.90 -8.78 -14.49
CA ARG A 298 -25.57 -7.49 -15.13
C ARG A 298 -25.70 -6.32 -14.15
N MET A 299 -26.77 -6.31 -13.36
CA MET A 299 -26.97 -5.29 -12.32
C MET A 299 -25.88 -5.35 -11.24
N GLN A 300 -25.48 -6.55 -10.84
CA GLN A 300 -24.35 -6.73 -9.90
C GLN A 300 -23.02 -6.28 -10.50
N CYS A 301 -22.73 -6.61 -11.77
CA CYS A 301 -21.50 -6.18 -12.45
C CYS A 301 -21.41 -4.65 -12.57
N THR A 302 -22.50 -3.99 -12.97
CA THR A 302 -22.56 -2.52 -13.03
C THR A 302 -22.43 -1.89 -11.64
N ASN A 303 -23.00 -2.50 -10.60
CA ASN A 303 -22.79 -2.07 -9.22
C ASN A 303 -21.32 -2.21 -8.77
N HIS A 304 -20.62 -3.30 -9.13
CA HIS A 304 -19.19 -3.46 -8.83
C HIS A 304 -18.36 -2.36 -9.50
N LEU A 305 -18.61 -2.06 -10.78
CA LEU A 305 -17.96 -0.94 -11.48
C LEU A 305 -18.28 0.40 -10.83
N LYS A 306 -19.51 0.60 -10.35
CA LYS A 306 -19.89 1.81 -9.63
C LYS A 306 -19.14 1.91 -8.29
N GLN A 307 -18.99 0.82 -7.56
CA GLN A 307 -18.22 0.76 -6.32
C GLN A 307 -16.74 1.06 -6.58
N LEU A 308 -16.15 0.51 -7.65
CA LEU A 308 -14.78 0.84 -8.06
C LEU A 308 -14.65 2.32 -8.43
N GLY A 309 -15.59 2.87 -9.20
CA GLY A 309 -15.61 4.30 -9.53
C GLY A 309 -15.71 5.19 -8.28
N LEU A 310 -16.57 4.85 -7.32
CA LEU A 310 -16.69 5.57 -6.06
C LEU A 310 -15.43 5.43 -5.19
N ALA A 311 -14.81 4.25 -5.15
CA ALA A 311 -13.55 4.04 -4.44
C ALA A 311 -12.41 4.89 -5.05
N ILE A 312 -12.36 5.02 -6.38
CA ILE A 312 -11.42 5.91 -7.07
C ILE A 312 -11.68 7.38 -6.71
N HIS A 313 -12.95 7.82 -6.65
CA HIS A 313 -13.30 9.18 -6.23
C HIS A 313 -12.94 9.45 -4.77
N ASN A 314 -13.24 8.53 -3.85
CA ASN A 314 -12.85 8.68 -2.45
C ASN A 314 -11.32 8.69 -2.27
N TYR A 315 -10.60 7.88 -3.07
CA TYR A 315 -9.13 7.94 -3.15
C TYR A 315 -8.69 9.33 -3.62
N HIS A 316 -9.28 9.84 -4.70
CA HIS A 316 -8.99 11.18 -5.22
C HIS A 316 -9.30 12.29 -4.20
N ASP A 317 -10.42 12.24 -3.49
CA ASP A 317 -10.78 13.23 -2.47
C ASP A 317 -9.80 13.22 -1.29
N THR A 318 -9.25 12.05 -0.96
CA THR A 318 -8.28 11.90 0.12
C THR A 318 -6.87 12.37 -0.29
N TYR A 319 -6.45 12.08 -1.52
CA TYR A 319 -5.06 12.24 -1.97
C TYR A 319 -4.85 13.30 -3.06
N GLY A 320 -5.92 13.90 -3.59
CA GLY A 320 -5.90 14.87 -4.69
C GLY A 320 -5.43 14.31 -6.03
N LYS A 321 -5.31 12.97 -6.17
CA LYS A 321 -4.82 12.26 -7.35
C LYS A 321 -5.55 10.94 -7.53
N LEU A 322 -5.65 10.46 -8.76
CA LEU A 322 -6.16 9.14 -9.13
C LEU A 322 -5.16 8.04 -8.73
N PRO A 323 -5.65 6.82 -8.44
CA PRO A 323 -4.78 5.70 -8.13
C PRO A 323 -3.97 5.30 -9.37
N TYR A 324 -2.69 5.06 -9.18
CA TYR A 324 -1.76 4.73 -10.24
C TYR A 324 -1.34 3.25 -10.18
N ASN A 325 -0.97 2.70 -11.34
CA ASN A 325 -0.75 1.27 -11.51
C ASN A 325 0.61 0.76 -11.00
N ALA A 326 1.67 1.54 -11.25
CA ALA A 326 3.05 1.15 -11.01
C ALA A 326 3.75 2.19 -10.16
N VAL A 327 4.55 1.77 -9.18
CA VAL A 327 5.52 2.63 -8.52
C VAL A 327 6.86 1.94 -8.30
N PRO A 328 7.94 2.73 -8.21
CA PRO A 328 9.22 2.26 -7.69
C PRO A 328 9.06 1.57 -6.34
N GLN A 329 9.80 0.47 -6.16
CA GLN A 329 9.83 -0.28 -4.91
C GLN A 329 10.51 0.56 -3.82
N LEU A 330 9.84 0.73 -2.67
CA LEU A 330 10.43 1.36 -1.48
C LEU A 330 11.69 0.59 -1.04
N GLY A 331 12.83 1.29 -0.97
CA GLY A 331 14.11 0.72 -0.52
C GLY A 331 14.95 0.00 -1.59
N SER A 332 14.52 -0.05 -2.85
CA SER A 332 15.30 -0.64 -3.94
C SER A 332 16.24 0.39 -4.59
N VAL A 333 17.49 0.01 -4.85
CA VAL A 333 18.45 0.77 -5.66
C VAL A 333 18.62 0.04 -6.99
N GLY A 334 18.18 0.65 -8.09
CA GLY A 334 18.26 0.10 -9.45
C GLY A 334 16.91 0.12 -10.18
N ASP A 335 16.90 -0.37 -11.42
CA ASP A 335 15.78 -0.16 -12.35
C ASP A 335 14.51 -0.97 -12.05
N ARG A 336 14.49 -1.86 -11.05
CA ARG A 336 13.38 -2.82 -10.79
C ARG A 336 12.30 -2.26 -9.83
N GLN A 337 11.24 -1.67 -10.41
CA GLN A 337 9.99 -1.12 -9.88
C GLN A 337 8.92 -2.22 -9.72
N ARG A 338 8.66 -2.71 -8.51
CA ARG A 338 7.72 -3.84 -8.25
C ARG A 338 6.76 -3.56 -7.09
N GLY A 339 6.08 -2.43 -7.18
CA GLY A 339 5.17 -1.95 -6.16
C GLY A 339 3.79 -2.61 -6.14
N PRO A 340 2.89 -2.17 -5.25
CA PRO A 340 1.50 -2.62 -5.22
C PRO A 340 0.72 -2.14 -6.45
N SER A 341 -0.32 -2.90 -6.79
CA SER A 341 -1.34 -2.52 -7.76
C SER A 341 -2.22 -1.35 -7.31
N TRP A 342 -2.84 -0.65 -8.26
CA TRP A 342 -3.91 0.32 -7.98
C TRP A 342 -5.08 -0.29 -7.20
N PHE A 343 -5.34 -1.59 -7.37
CA PHE A 343 -6.34 -2.32 -6.57
C PHE A 343 -6.05 -2.31 -5.07
N VAL A 344 -4.77 -2.47 -4.69
CA VAL A 344 -4.36 -2.46 -3.28
C VAL A 344 -4.62 -1.08 -2.67
N ARG A 345 -4.36 -0.02 -3.45
CA ARG A 345 -4.53 1.38 -3.02
C ARG A 345 -5.99 1.75 -2.76
N MET A 346 -6.92 1.06 -3.40
CA MET A 346 -8.36 1.29 -3.23
C MET A 346 -8.98 0.54 -2.06
N LEU A 347 -8.29 -0.44 -1.48
CA LEU A 347 -8.84 -1.30 -0.43
C LEU A 347 -9.45 -0.55 0.78
N PRO A 348 -8.85 0.54 1.29
CA PRO A 348 -9.46 1.32 2.37
C PRO A 348 -10.84 1.88 2.02
N PHE A 349 -11.05 2.20 0.74
CA PHE A 349 -12.29 2.76 0.19
C PHE A 349 -13.27 1.68 -0.28
N MET A 350 -12.96 0.41 -0.04
CA MET A 350 -13.77 -0.76 -0.36
C MET A 350 -14.03 -1.64 0.85
N GLU A 351 -14.02 -1.06 2.05
CA GLU A 351 -14.24 -1.77 3.32
C GLU A 351 -13.22 -2.89 3.59
N GLN A 352 -12.00 -2.76 3.06
CA GLN A 352 -10.91 -3.72 3.25
C GLN A 352 -9.75 -3.16 4.10
N ASN A 353 -10.06 -2.23 5.02
CA ASN A 353 -9.07 -1.61 5.93
C ASN A 353 -8.27 -2.65 6.71
N ALA A 354 -8.93 -3.68 7.26
CA ALA A 354 -8.26 -4.72 8.04
C ALA A 354 -7.22 -5.53 7.23
N ALA A 355 -7.45 -5.73 5.93
CA ALA A 355 -6.47 -6.39 5.05
C ALA A 355 -5.37 -5.40 4.62
N TYR A 356 -5.76 -4.16 4.33
CA TYR A 356 -4.84 -3.10 3.94
C TYR A 356 -3.79 -2.82 5.03
N ASP A 357 -4.21 -2.73 6.30
CA ASP A 357 -3.35 -2.45 7.45
C ASP A 357 -2.31 -3.56 7.73
N GLN A 358 -2.49 -4.75 7.15
CA GLN A 358 -1.55 -5.87 7.29
C GLN A 358 -0.47 -5.89 6.21
N PHE A 359 -0.62 -5.11 5.14
CA PHE A 359 0.35 -5.13 4.05
C PHE A 359 1.63 -4.39 4.38
N GLU A 360 2.75 -4.99 4.00
CA GLU A 360 4.05 -4.33 3.95
C GLU A 360 4.29 -3.82 2.52
N PHE A 361 4.25 -2.50 2.34
CA PHE A 361 4.39 -1.89 1.01
C PHE A 361 5.83 -1.86 0.50
N ALA A 362 6.80 -2.06 1.38
CA ALA A 362 8.19 -2.31 1.02
C ALA A 362 8.37 -3.74 0.50
N GLY A 363 9.31 -3.93 -0.43
CA GLY A 363 9.61 -5.25 -0.98
C GLY A 363 8.94 -5.55 -2.33
N ASP A 364 9.15 -6.77 -2.80
CA ASP A 364 8.67 -7.24 -4.11
C ASP A 364 7.23 -7.76 -3.98
N TRP A 365 6.27 -7.05 -4.58
CA TRP A 365 4.86 -7.47 -4.64
C TRP A 365 4.59 -8.57 -5.68
N THR A 366 5.55 -8.82 -6.58
CA THR A 366 5.45 -9.87 -7.60
C THR A 366 5.92 -11.24 -7.11
N MET A 367 6.61 -11.31 -5.96
CA MET A 367 7.18 -12.56 -5.44
C MET A 367 8.24 -13.19 -6.38
N GLN A 368 8.88 -12.38 -7.24
CA GLN A 368 9.74 -12.85 -8.32
C GLN A 368 11.25 -12.83 -7.98
N ASP A 369 11.76 -11.78 -7.32
CA ASP A 369 13.20 -11.66 -6.99
C ASP A 369 13.47 -11.89 -5.50
N GLY A 370 12.46 -11.75 -4.63
CA GLY A 370 12.59 -11.94 -3.19
C GLY A 370 11.29 -12.36 -2.52
N PRO A 371 11.35 -12.96 -1.32
CA PRO A 371 10.16 -13.38 -0.60
C PRO A 371 9.31 -12.15 -0.30
N SER A 372 8.07 -12.15 -0.79
CA SER A 372 7.12 -11.09 -0.44
C SER A 372 6.59 -11.34 0.97
N PRO A 373 6.68 -10.35 1.89
CA PRO A 373 6.05 -10.44 3.21
C PRO A 373 4.52 -10.60 3.09
N ASN A 374 3.95 -10.13 1.98
CA ASN A 374 2.51 -10.13 1.74
C ASN A 374 1.97 -11.46 1.20
N ALA A 375 2.83 -12.42 0.83
CA ALA A 375 2.41 -13.65 0.17
C ALA A 375 1.36 -14.45 0.96
N ALA A 376 1.48 -14.50 2.30
CA ALA A 376 0.53 -15.20 3.15
C ALA A 376 -0.86 -14.52 3.14
N ILE A 377 -0.88 -13.19 3.20
CA ILE A 377 -2.12 -12.39 3.20
C ILE A 377 -2.79 -12.49 1.83
N LEU A 378 -2.02 -12.28 0.76
CA LEU A 378 -2.50 -12.33 -0.62
C LEU A 378 -3.02 -13.74 -1.00
N GLY A 379 -2.45 -14.79 -0.40
CA GLY A 379 -2.93 -16.16 -0.53
C GLY A 379 -4.38 -16.37 -0.07
N GLN A 380 -4.86 -15.53 0.86
CA GLN A 380 -6.17 -15.69 1.50
C GLN A 380 -7.15 -14.56 1.18
N LEU A 381 -6.65 -13.37 0.84
CA LEU A 381 -7.49 -12.20 0.61
C LEU A 381 -8.41 -12.39 -0.61
N ARG A 382 -9.71 -12.25 -0.40
CA ARG A 382 -10.73 -12.25 -1.45
C ARG A 382 -11.61 -11.02 -1.27
N VAL A 383 -11.48 -10.07 -2.19
CA VAL A 383 -12.20 -8.80 -2.15
C VAL A 383 -13.48 -8.93 -2.99
N PRO A 384 -14.66 -8.80 -2.37
CA PRO A 384 -15.92 -8.72 -3.10
C PRO A 384 -15.89 -7.52 -4.07
N GLY A 385 -16.40 -7.71 -5.28
CA GLY A 385 -16.48 -6.65 -6.28
C GLY A 385 -15.30 -6.58 -7.26
N PHE A 386 -14.26 -7.41 -7.12
CA PHE A 386 -13.19 -7.50 -8.12
C PHE A 386 -13.48 -8.48 -9.26
N ASN A 387 -14.49 -9.35 -9.08
CA ASN A 387 -14.88 -10.36 -10.05
C ASN A 387 -16.28 -10.07 -10.60
N CYS A 388 -16.44 -10.30 -11.90
CA CYS A 388 -17.73 -10.17 -12.57
C CYS A 388 -18.58 -11.41 -12.27
N PRO A 389 -19.85 -11.27 -11.82
CA PRO A 389 -20.71 -12.42 -11.49
C PRO A 389 -21.06 -13.31 -12.68
N SER A 390 -20.93 -12.81 -13.92
CA SER A 390 -21.13 -13.58 -15.14
C SER A 390 -19.84 -14.18 -15.70
N SER A 391 -18.67 -13.84 -15.13
CA SER A 391 -17.38 -14.31 -15.62
C SER A 391 -17.26 -15.84 -15.49
N PRO A 392 -17.00 -16.58 -16.59
CA PRO A 392 -16.66 -17.99 -16.51
C PRO A 392 -15.17 -18.24 -16.17
N LEU A 393 -14.37 -17.18 -16.03
CA LEU A 393 -12.96 -17.27 -15.69
C LEU A 393 -12.76 -17.63 -14.21
N PRO A 394 -11.66 -18.33 -13.85
CA PRO A 394 -11.34 -18.58 -12.46
C PRO A 394 -11.12 -17.27 -11.69
N GLU A 395 -11.71 -17.18 -10.50
CA GLU A 395 -11.55 -16.08 -9.56
C GLU A 395 -10.22 -16.16 -8.79
N VAL A 396 -9.68 -17.36 -8.66
CA VAL A 396 -8.43 -17.65 -7.95
C VAL A 396 -7.54 -18.49 -8.85
N GLU A 397 -6.26 -18.14 -8.92
CA GLU A 397 -5.27 -18.92 -9.62
C GLU A 397 -4.06 -19.18 -8.73
N THR A 398 -3.64 -20.45 -8.68
CA THR A 398 -2.43 -20.88 -7.99
C THR A 398 -1.21 -20.47 -8.80
N GLN A 399 -0.30 -19.75 -8.16
CA GLN A 399 0.91 -19.25 -8.78
C GLN A 399 2.15 -19.84 -8.12
N SER A 400 2.97 -20.51 -8.93
CA SER A 400 4.35 -20.85 -8.58
C SER A 400 5.23 -19.60 -8.68
N THR A 401 5.65 -19.08 -7.53
CA THR A 401 6.54 -17.94 -7.40
C THR A 401 8.00 -18.40 -7.26
N ASN A 402 8.95 -17.54 -7.60
CA ASN A 402 10.37 -17.86 -7.48
C ASN A 402 10.85 -17.86 -6.03
N ALA A 403 10.20 -17.07 -5.15
CA ALA A 403 10.70 -16.80 -3.80
C ALA A 403 9.76 -17.24 -2.66
N ASN A 404 8.47 -17.49 -2.93
CA ASN A 404 7.47 -17.84 -1.91
C ASN A 404 6.80 -19.20 -2.15
N GLY A 405 7.26 -20.00 -3.12
CA GLY A 405 6.59 -21.24 -3.50
C GLY A 405 5.24 -20.99 -4.17
N SER A 406 4.25 -21.84 -3.90
CA SER A 406 2.92 -21.77 -4.52
C SER A 406 1.95 -20.91 -3.71
N VAL A 407 1.36 -19.88 -4.31
CA VAL A 407 0.44 -18.93 -3.66
C VAL A 407 -0.86 -18.79 -4.45
N ASP A 408 -2.00 -18.86 -3.78
CA ASP A 408 -3.33 -18.75 -4.40
C ASP A 408 -3.82 -17.30 -4.44
N LEU A 409 -3.77 -16.67 -5.61
CA LEU A 409 -4.08 -15.25 -5.76
C LEU A 409 -5.46 -15.04 -6.39
N GLN A 410 -6.24 -14.10 -5.84
CA GLN A 410 -7.44 -13.61 -6.52
C GLN A 410 -7.05 -12.90 -7.84
N VAL A 411 -7.79 -13.18 -8.91
CA VAL A 411 -7.59 -12.59 -10.24
C VAL A 411 -8.80 -11.74 -10.61
N ALA A 412 -8.63 -10.42 -10.71
CA ALA A 412 -9.73 -9.51 -11.00
C ALA A 412 -10.22 -9.61 -12.45
N ASN A 413 -11.51 -9.33 -12.67
CA ASN A 413 -12.08 -9.19 -14.02
C ASN A 413 -12.16 -7.75 -14.49
N TYR A 414 -11.87 -6.78 -13.62
CA TYR A 414 -11.85 -5.36 -13.96
C TYR A 414 -10.42 -4.90 -14.23
N VAL A 415 -10.25 -3.97 -15.17
CA VAL A 415 -8.96 -3.50 -15.65
C VAL A 415 -8.94 -1.99 -15.73
N GLY A 416 -7.86 -1.36 -15.25
CA GLY A 416 -7.68 0.08 -15.39
C GLY A 416 -7.22 0.47 -16.80
N ILE A 417 -7.62 1.65 -17.27
CA ILE A 417 -7.31 2.13 -18.62
C ILE A 417 -6.12 3.08 -18.56
N THR A 418 -5.01 2.65 -19.17
CA THR A 418 -3.76 3.44 -19.26
C THR A 418 -3.77 4.44 -20.41
N GLY A 419 -4.62 4.20 -21.41
CA GLY A 419 -4.94 5.14 -22.46
C GLY A 419 -5.18 4.49 -23.81
N SER A 420 -5.05 5.28 -24.88
CA SER A 420 -5.12 4.82 -26.28
C SER A 420 -3.75 4.75 -26.93
N TYR A 421 -3.48 3.66 -27.64
CA TYR A 421 -2.29 3.51 -28.50
C TYR A 421 -2.32 4.46 -29.71
N PHE A 422 -3.52 4.78 -30.17
CA PHE A 422 -3.81 5.70 -31.26
C PHE A 422 -4.06 7.11 -30.72
N GLN A 423 -3.93 8.12 -31.58
CA GLN A 423 -4.42 9.46 -31.26
C GLN A 423 -5.92 9.33 -31.00
N GLY A 424 -6.36 9.75 -29.82
CA GLY A 424 -7.75 9.64 -29.43
C GLY A 424 -8.68 10.31 -30.46
N GLY A 425 -9.84 9.70 -30.66
CA GLY A 425 -10.78 10.08 -31.71
C GLY A 425 -10.36 9.64 -33.12
N THR A 426 -9.27 8.89 -33.27
CA THR A 426 -8.73 8.47 -34.57
C THR A 426 -8.21 7.03 -34.55
N THR A 427 -7.76 6.56 -35.73
CA THR A 427 -6.99 5.32 -35.92
C THR A 427 -5.52 5.58 -36.29
N SER A 428 -5.04 6.81 -36.08
CA SER A 428 -3.64 7.19 -36.35
C SER A 428 -2.73 6.84 -35.18
N VAL A 429 -1.60 6.20 -35.44
CA VAL A 429 -0.67 5.75 -34.38
C VAL A 429 0.13 6.93 -33.83
N VAL A 430 0.14 7.13 -32.51
CA VAL A 430 0.93 8.20 -31.84
C VAL A 430 2.20 7.65 -31.20
N SER A 431 2.23 6.37 -30.83
CA SER A 431 3.43 5.74 -30.31
C SER A 431 4.36 5.31 -31.45
N THR A 432 5.50 6.00 -31.60
CA THR A 432 6.53 5.72 -32.62
C THR A 432 7.25 4.38 -32.43
N SER A 433 6.87 3.57 -31.44
CA SER A 433 7.37 2.21 -31.34
C SER A 433 6.24 1.20 -31.15
N PRO A 434 5.66 0.68 -32.24
CA PRO A 434 4.78 -0.47 -32.18
C PRO A 434 5.49 -1.76 -31.73
N GLN A 435 6.84 -1.78 -31.70
CA GLN A 435 7.67 -3.00 -31.67
C GLN A 435 9.04 -2.96 -30.93
N ASP A 436 9.55 -1.85 -30.36
CA ASP A 436 10.89 -1.86 -29.70
C ASP A 436 10.91 -2.32 -28.25
N SER A 437 9.80 -2.79 -27.70
CA SER A 437 9.81 -3.50 -26.43
C SER A 437 9.15 -4.86 -26.65
N SER A 438 9.87 -5.92 -26.33
CA SER A 438 9.39 -7.29 -26.50
C SER A 438 8.17 -7.66 -25.62
N TYR A 439 7.54 -6.70 -24.94
CA TYR A 439 6.58 -6.91 -23.83
C TYR A 439 5.36 -5.98 -23.78
N GLY A 440 5.08 -5.16 -24.81
CA GLY A 440 3.78 -4.51 -25.00
C GLY A 440 3.46 -3.38 -24.02
N ASP A 441 3.74 -2.14 -24.42
CA ASP A 441 3.73 -0.97 -23.54
C ASP A 441 2.34 -0.48 -23.10
N ALA A 442 2.28 0.02 -21.87
CA ALA A 442 1.27 0.96 -21.40
C ALA A 442 1.58 2.37 -21.91
N VAL A 443 0.55 3.06 -22.39
CA VAL A 443 0.60 4.50 -22.70
C VAL A 443 0.27 5.33 -21.44
N TYR A 444 0.47 6.65 -21.53
CA TYR A 444 0.37 7.56 -20.38
C TYR A 444 -0.67 8.66 -20.59
N ASN A 445 -1.60 8.48 -21.53
CA ASN A 445 -2.66 9.43 -21.89
C ASN A 445 -4.05 9.05 -21.34
N GLY A 446 -4.20 7.94 -20.60
CA GLY A 446 -5.46 7.53 -19.96
C GLY A 446 -5.54 7.91 -18.48
N MET A 447 -6.41 7.23 -17.74
CA MET A 447 -6.78 7.61 -16.37
C MET A 447 -5.98 6.89 -15.28
N ILE A 448 -5.73 5.59 -15.45
CA ILE A 448 -5.02 4.75 -14.47
C ILE A 448 -3.61 4.48 -15.00
N VAL A 449 -2.75 5.50 -14.90
CA VAL A 449 -1.41 5.46 -15.51
C VAL A 449 -0.35 4.88 -14.57
N PRO A 450 0.73 4.28 -15.11
CA PRO A 450 1.92 3.92 -14.34
C PRO A 450 2.73 5.16 -13.95
N ILE A 451 3.48 5.10 -12.85
CA ILE A 451 4.46 6.13 -12.48
C ILE A 451 5.87 5.62 -12.79
N ASN A 452 6.61 6.38 -13.59
CA ASN A 452 8.01 6.11 -13.92
C ASN A 452 8.68 7.39 -14.46
N SER A 453 9.81 7.29 -15.16
CA SER A 453 10.47 8.45 -15.77
C SER A 453 9.62 9.20 -16.81
N LYS A 454 8.58 8.56 -17.36
CA LYS A 454 7.70 9.10 -18.41
C LYS A 454 6.34 9.61 -17.90
N SER A 455 5.98 9.34 -16.64
CA SER A 455 4.64 9.65 -16.11
C SER A 455 4.61 9.86 -14.59
N ARG A 456 3.56 10.53 -14.10
CA ARG A 456 3.30 10.87 -12.71
C ARG A 456 1.84 10.57 -12.38
N ALA A 457 1.49 10.53 -11.09
CA ALA A 457 0.09 10.50 -10.67
C ALA A 457 -0.63 11.75 -11.20
N ILE A 458 -1.82 11.55 -11.77
CA ILE A 458 -2.69 12.61 -12.29
C ILE A 458 -3.92 12.74 -11.40
N GLY A 459 -4.53 13.91 -11.33
CA GLY A 459 -5.86 14.07 -10.71
C GLY A 459 -6.95 14.26 -11.76
N LEU A 460 -8.19 14.44 -11.32
CA LEU A 460 -9.33 14.67 -12.22
C LEU A 460 -9.18 15.96 -13.06
N GLU A 461 -8.35 16.90 -12.60
CA GLU A 461 -8.00 18.12 -13.34
C GLU A 461 -7.27 17.86 -14.66
N ALA A 462 -6.66 16.68 -14.82
CA ALA A 462 -5.92 16.31 -16.03
C ALA A 462 -6.84 15.81 -17.16
N VAL A 463 -8.16 15.70 -16.92
CA VAL A 463 -9.14 15.18 -17.87
C VAL A 463 -9.80 16.33 -18.61
N THR A 464 -9.10 16.87 -19.60
CA THR A 464 -9.55 18.06 -20.33
C THR A 464 -10.72 17.77 -21.27
N ASP A 465 -10.92 16.52 -21.68
CA ASP A 465 -12.03 16.11 -22.57
C ASP A 465 -13.34 15.83 -21.82
N GLY A 466 -13.31 15.97 -20.49
CA GLY A 466 -14.43 15.83 -19.60
C GLY A 466 -14.52 14.45 -18.95
N THR A 467 -14.76 14.43 -17.64
CA THR A 467 -14.83 13.21 -16.83
C THR A 467 -15.96 12.27 -17.25
N SER A 468 -17.01 12.76 -17.90
CA SER A 468 -18.11 11.94 -18.44
C SER A 468 -17.80 11.32 -19.80
N ASN A 469 -16.64 11.64 -20.41
CA ASN A 469 -16.25 11.21 -21.75
C ASN A 469 -14.93 10.43 -21.78
N THR A 470 -14.31 10.20 -20.62
CA THR A 470 -13.07 9.46 -20.52
C THR A 470 -13.26 8.22 -19.65
N MET A 471 -12.90 7.04 -20.14
CA MET A 471 -13.00 5.78 -19.41
C MET A 471 -11.86 5.60 -18.40
N MET A 472 -12.19 5.12 -17.20
CA MET A 472 -11.21 4.79 -16.16
C MET A 472 -10.99 3.29 -16.01
N VAL A 473 -12.09 2.54 -15.98
CA VAL A 473 -12.10 1.10 -15.69
C VAL A 473 -13.04 0.43 -16.65
N SER A 474 -12.66 -0.73 -17.17
CA SER A 474 -13.55 -1.62 -17.93
C SER A 474 -13.31 -3.07 -17.53
N GLU A 475 -13.83 -4.02 -18.29
CA GLU A 475 -13.82 -5.44 -17.95
C GLU A 475 -13.10 -6.32 -18.97
N GLN A 476 -12.52 -7.39 -18.43
CA GLN A 476 -11.92 -8.55 -19.09
C GLN A 476 -12.47 -9.79 -18.36
N SER A 477 -13.74 -10.08 -18.62
CA SER A 477 -14.54 -11.04 -17.86
C SER A 477 -14.84 -12.35 -18.60
N ASP A 478 -14.45 -12.50 -19.87
CA ASP A 478 -14.60 -13.77 -20.62
C ASP A 478 -13.27 -14.28 -21.20
N TYR A 479 -13.29 -15.53 -21.67
CA TYR A 479 -12.16 -16.15 -22.34
C TYR A 479 -11.94 -15.58 -23.73
N PHE A 480 -10.67 -15.54 -24.13
CA PHE A 480 -10.32 -15.32 -25.52
C PHE A 480 -10.05 -16.65 -26.22
N TYR A 481 -10.21 -16.65 -27.54
CA TYR A 481 -9.78 -17.74 -28.40
C TYR A 481 -8.55 -17.31 -29.20
N ASN A 482 -7.51 -18.13 -29.19
CA ASN A 482 -6.35 -17.88 -30.05
C ASN A 482 -6.67 -18.25 -31.51
N ALA A 483 -5.72 -17.98 -32.41
CA ALA A 483 -5.85 -18.32 -33.82
C ALA A 483 -6.09 -19.82 -34.10
N SER A 484 -5.77 -20.72 -33.16
CA SER A 484 -6.05 -22.15 -33.25
C SER A 484 -7.40 -22.56 -32.62
N GLY A 485 -8.25 -21.61 -32.24
CA GLY A 485 -9.55 -21.85 -31.60
C GLY A 485 -9.45 -22.38 -30.17
N THR A 486 -8.27 -22.30 -29.55
CA THR A 486 -8.05 -22.73 -28.17
C THR A 486 -8.53 -21.65 -27.21
N LYS A 487 -9.40 -22.05 -26.28
CA LYS A 487 -9.92 -21.22 -25.21
C LYS A 487 -8.83 -20.95 -24.17
N ILE A 488 -8.57 -19.68 -23.87
CA ILE A 488 -7.51 -19.28 -22.94
C ILE A 488 -8.02 -18.19 -21.99
N ALA A 489 -7.77 -18.39 -20.69
CA ALA A 489 -8.09 -17.41 -19.67
C ALA A 489 -7.03 -16.30 -19.71
N ARG A 490 -7.43 -15.09 -20.14
CA ARG A 490 -6.48 -14.00 -20.31
C ARG A 490 -7.04 -12.67 -19.86
N ARG A 491 -6.24 -12.03 -19.03
CA ARG A 491 -6.45 -10.71 -18.45
C ARG A 491 -5.13 -9.98 -18.52
N SER A 492 -5.14 -8.66 -18.47
CA SER A 492 -3.93 -7.83 -18.46
C SER A 492 -3.11 -7.95 -17.16
N SER A 493 -3.09 -9.12 -16.50
CA SER A 493 -2.43 -9.43 -15.22
C SER A 493 -1.49 -10.63 -15.36
N GLY A 494 -0.75 -10.71 -16.48
CA GLY A 494 -0.06 -11.93 -16.91
C GLY A 494 1.24 -12.30 -16.18
N HIS A 495 1.65 -11.52 -15.18
CA HIS A 495 2.88 -11.76 -14.40
C HIS A 495 2.61 -12.16 -12.95
N ALA A 496 3.64 -12.65 -12.27
CA ALA A 496 3.65 -12.86 -10.82
C ALA A 496 3.29 -11.62 -10.01
N GLY A 497 2.46 -11.81 -8.98
CA GLY A 497 1.74 -10.74 -8.28
C GLY A 497 0.33 -10.43 -8.83
N ARG A 498 0.06 -10.72 -10.11
CA ARG A 498 -1.27 -10.61 -10.75
C ARG A 498 -2.05 -9.31 -10.42
N THR A 499 -3.23 -9.43 -9.81
CA THR A 499 -4.11 -8.32 -9.41
C THR A 499 -3.46 -7.42 -8.36
N TRP A 500 -2.52 -7.96 -7.58
CA TRP A 500 -2.03 -7.38 -6.34
C TRP A 500 -0.68 -6.67 -6.49
N GLY A 501 0.17 -7.16 -7.39
CA GLY A 501 1.44 -6.53 -7.72
C GLY A 501 1.39 -5.76 -9.04
N ASN A 502 2.15 -4.69 -9.12
CA ASN A 502 2.65 -4.15 -10.37
C ASN A 502 3.72 -5.11 -10.94
N GLY A 503 3.87 -5.20 -12.26
CA GLY A 503 4.84 -6.11 -12.90
C GLY A 503 6.31 -5.86 -12.50
N GLY A 504 7.20 -6.77 -12.94
CA GLY A 504 8.62 -6.78 -12.60
C GLY A 504 9.45 -5.65 -13.25
N GLY A 505 9.15 -4.38 -13.00
CA GLY A 505 9.49 -3.30 -13.91
C GLY A 505 10.94 -2.85 -13.90
N ALA A 506 11.72 -3.10 -14.96
CA ALA A 506 12.69 -2.13 -15.47
C ALA A 506 12.25 -1.81 -16.89
N GLY A 507 11.28 -0.88 -17.03
CA GLY A 507 10.62 -0.59 -18.31
C GLY A 507 9.11 -0.84 -18.27
N THR A 508 8.57 -1.27 -19.41
CA THR A 508 7.15 -1.16 -19.81
C THR A 508 6.21 -2.23 -19.27
N TRP A 509 6.48 -2.73 -18.06
CA TRP A 509 5.82 -3.89 -17.48
C TRP A 509 4.72 -3.44 -16.50
N THR A 510 3.46 -3.59 -16.88
CA THR A 510 2.30 -3.24 -16.04
C THR A 510 1.36 -4.44 -15.89
N SER A 511 0.80 -4.63 -14.70
CA SER A 511 -0.22 -5.66 -14.43
C SER A 511 -1.56 -4.98 -14.21
N ASN A 512 -2.68 -5.67 -14.42
CA ASN A 512 -4.07 -5.25 -14.14
C ASN A 512 -4.49 -3.89 -14.73
N VAL A 513 -3.81 -3.44 -15.78
CA VAL A 513 -4.17 -2.30 -16.63
C VAL A 513 -3.99 -2.64 -18.11
N THR A 514 -4.71 -1.94 -18.99
CA THR A 514 -4.62 -2.15 -20.44
C THR A 514 -4.54 -0.85 -21.21
N THR A 515 -3.87 -0.86 -22.36
CA THR A 515 -3.98 0.18 -23.39
C THR A 515 -4.98 -0.26 -24.45
N VAL A 516 -5.88 0.64 -24.83
CA VAL A 516 -6.79 0.43 -25.95
C VAL A 516 -5.97 0.38 -27.24
N ARG A 517 -5.80 -0.84 -27.75
CA ARG A 517 -5.11 -1.16 -29.00
C ARG A 517 -5.99 -1.94 -29.98
N TYR A 518 -7.04 -2.57 -29.47
CA TYR A 518 -7.92 -3.44 -30.24
C TYR A 518 -9.38 -3.06 -29.98
N ALA A 519 -10.25 -3.34 -30.94
CA ALA A 519 -11.68 -3.26 -30.74
C ALA A 519 -12.13 -4.25 -29.64
N ILE A 520 -13.30 -3.98 -29.06
CA ILE A 520 -13.90 -4.85 -28.04
C ILE A 520 -14.06 -6.27 -28.60
N ALA A 521 -13.82 -7.27 -27.74
CA ALA A 521 -13.89 -8.69 -28.07
C ALA A 521 -12.97 -9.16 -29.21
N THR A 522 -11.90 -8.41 -29.52
CA THR A 522 -10.90 -8.87 -30.50
C THR A 522 -10.19 -10.12 -30.01
N GLU A 523 -10.33 -11.21 -30.78
CA GLU A 523 -9.66 -12.48 -30.58
C GLU A 523 -8.42 -12.61 -31.47
N GLY A 524 -7.36 -13.26 -30.96
CA GLY A 524 -6.07 -13.33 -31.67
C GLY A 524 -5.35 -11.98 -31.80
N GLY A 525 -4.14 -11.98 -32.39
CA GLY A 525 -3.35 -10.76 -32.68
C GLY A 525 -1.94 -10.71 -32.06
N THR A 526 -1.00 -10.06 -32.76
CA THR A 526 0.37 -9.80 -32.28
C THR A 526 0.31 -8.87 -31.07
N GLY A 527 0.70 -9.35 -29.89
CA GLY A 527 0.47 -8.64 -28.62
C GLY A 527 -0.57 -9.34 -27.73
N ASN A 528 -1.60 -9.94 -28.31
CA ASN A 528 -2.67 -10.65 -27.59
C ASN A 528 -2.31 -12.12 -27.28
N ALA A 529 -1.16 -12.62 -27.74
CA ALA A 529 -0.75 -14.04 -27.62
C ALA A 529 0.36 -14.35 -26.59
N ALA A 530 1.21 -13.40 -26.16
CA ALA A 530 2.32 -13.67 -25.23
C ALA A 530 2.02 -13.30 -23.75
N ASN A 531 2.37 -14.16 -22.78
CA ASN A 531 1.96 -14.09 -21.37
C ASN A 531 2.21 -12.76 -20.63
N TYR A 532 2.99 -11.84 -21.17
CA TYR A 532 3.46 -10.62 -20.51
C TYR A 532 2.95 -9.31 -21.11
N ASN A 533 2.08 -9.37 -22.13
CA ASN A 533 1.62 -8.17 -22.82
C ASN A 533 0.40 -7.54 -22.13
N VAL A 534 0.44 -6.22 -22.00
CA VAL A 534 -0.54 -5.44 -21.21
C VAL A 534 -1.81 -5.08 -21.99
N ASN A 535 -1.84 -5.35 -23.29
CA ASN A 535 -2.88 -4.87 -24.22
C ASN A 535 -3.91 -5.95 -24.54
N VAL A 536 -4.51 -6.57 -23.52
CA VAL A 536 -5.63 -7.49 -23.74
C VAL A 536 -6.87 -6.67 -24.09
N ALA A 537 -7.58 -7.08 -25.14
CA ALA A 537 -8.82 -6.42 -25.56
C ALA A 537 -9.85 -6.43 -24.42
N LEU A 538 -10.68 -5.39 -24.37
CA LEU A 538 -11.83 -5.37 -23.47
C LEU A 538 -12.80 -6.45 -23.92
N ILE A 539 -13.28 -7.26 -22.99
CA ILE A 539 -14.17 -8.40 -23.29
C ILE A 539 -15.07 -8.69 -22.09
N SER A 540 -16.34 -8.97 -22.36
CA SER A 540 -17.33 -9.27 -21.32
C SER A 540 -17.97 -10.63 -21.53
N ALA A 541 -18.31 -11.29 -20.43
CA ALA A 541 -19.22 -12.43 -20.45
C ALA A 541 -20.68 -12.00 -20.69
N HIS A 542 -20.98 -10.70 -20.62
CA HIS A 542 -22.28 -10.16 -20.99
C HIS A 542 -22.39 -10.00 -22.52
N PRO A 543 -23.46 -10.52 -23.14
CA PRO A 543 -23.64 -10.41 -24.59
C PRO A 543 -23.61 -8.97 -25.13
N GLY A 544 -22.82 -8.76 -26.20
CA GLY A 544 -22.89 -7.61 -27.11
C GLY A 544 -21.99 -6.42 -26.79
N GLY A 545 -21.15 -6.49 -25.77
CA GLY A 545 -20.31 -5.35 -25.38
C GLY A 545 -19.74 -5.45 -23.97
N VAL A 546 -19.16 -4.35 -23.48
CA VAL A 546 -18.51 -4.27 -22.16
C VAL A 546 -19.14 -3.18 -21.32
N ASN A 547 -19.14 -3.37 -20.00
CA ASN A 547 -19.41 -2.28 -19.07
C ASN A 547 -18.11 -1.52 -18.77
N LEU A 548 -18.23 -0.21 -18.61
CA LEU A 548 -17.12 0.65 -18.23
C LEU A 548 -17.57 1.70 -17.22
N ALA A 549 -16.64 2.12 -16.37
CA ALA A 549 -16.78 3.28 -15.51
C ALA A 549 -16.01 4.47 -16.13
N LEU A 550 -16.70 5.59 -16.27
CA LEU A 550 -16.14 6.86 -16.75
C LEU A 550 -15.46 7.63 -15.60
N GLY A 551 -14.72 8.69 -15.94
CA GLY A 551 -14.04 9.60 -15.01
C GLY A 551 -14.94 10.18 -13.92
N ASP A 552 -16.22 10.36 -14.20
CA ASP A 552 -17.24 10.82 -13.23
C ASP A 552 -17.86 9.68 -12.40
N ALA A 553 -17.30 8.47 -12.49
CA ALA A 553 -17.80 7.24 -11.91
C ALA A 553 -19.21 6.82 -12.38
N SER A 554 -19.74 7.40 -13.46
CA SER A 554 -20.92 6.85 -14.13
C SER A 554 -20.54 5.55 -14.86
N VAL A 555 -21.48 4.61 -14.91
CA VAL A 555 -21.28 3.31 -15.57
C VAL A 555 -22.10 3.27 -16.85
N ARG A 556 -21.47 2.92 -17.96
CA ARG A 556 -22.13 2.77 -19.27
C ARG A 556 -21.81 1.43 -19.88
N PHE A 557 -22.74 0.94 -20.69
CA PHE A 557 -22.54 -0.22 -21.55
C PHE A 557 -22.07 0.26 -22.91
N LEU A 558 -20.97 -0.30 -23.40
CA LEU A 558 -20.38 0.03 -24.69
C LEU A 558 -20.52 -1.17 -25.62
N ALA A 559 -21.23 -0.99 -26.73
CA ALA A 559 -21.45 -2.05 -27.70
C ALA A 559 -20.13 -2.48 -28.37
N GLU A 560 -19.98 -3.77 -28.65
CA GLU A 560 -18.82 -4.30 -29.38
C GLU A 560 -18.72 -3.76 -30.82
N THR A 561 -19.84 -3.25 -31.36
CA THR A 561 -19.94 -2.65 -32.70
C THR A 561 -19.62 -1.15 -32.73
N ILE A 562 -19.15 -0.57 -31.62
CA ILE A 562 -18.77 0.84 -31.57
C ILE A 562 -17.68 1.17 -32.61
N ASP A 563 -17.72 2.38 -33.15
CA ASP A 563 -16.62 2.89 -33.96
C ASP A 563 -15.32 2.89 -33.15
N PHE A 564 -14.29 2.25 -33.69
CA PHE A 564 -13.02 2.10 -33.00
C PHE A 564 -12.37 3.46 -32.70
N ALA A 565 -12.59 4.49 -33.51
CA ALA A 565 -12.11 5.84 -33.24
C ALA A 565 -12.78 6.48 -32.02
N ILE A 566 -14.06 6.17 -31.75
CA ILE A 566 -14.73 6.61 -30.52
C ILE A 566 -14.15 5.87 -29.32
N LEU A 567 -13.86 4.56 -29.45
CA LEU A 567 -13.23 3.79 -28.39
C LEU A 567 -11.83 4.32 -28.03
N THR A 568 -11.03 4.74 -29.02
CA THR A 568 -9.72 5.35 -28.77
C THR A 568 -9.83 6.71 -28.11
N GLY A 569 -10.82 7.52 -28.50
CA GLY A 569 -11.08 8.82 -27.85
C GLY A 569 -11.58 8.69 -26.43
N LEU A 570 -12.47 7.73 -26.15
CA LEU A 570 -12.89 7.41 -24.77
C LEU A 570 -11.71 7.05 -23.87
N ALA A 571 -10.66 6.45 -24.41
CA ALA A 571 -9.49 6.02 -23.65
C ALA A 571 -8.43 7.12 -23.45
N ASP A 572 -8.47 8.20 -24.23
CA ASP A 572 -7.60 9.36 -24.05
C ASP A 572 -8.28 10.40 -23.15
N ARG A 573 -7.53 11.05 -22.27
CA ARG A 573 -8.04 12.07 -21.35
C ARG A 573 -7.90 13.50 -21.88
N GLN A 574 -7.07 13.68 -22.92
CA GLN A 574 -6.58 14.99 -23.38
C GLN A 574 -6.36 15.08 -24.91
N ASP A 575 -7.14 14.36 -25.71
CA ASP A 575 -7.06 14.37 -27.17
C ASP A 575 -7.81 15.56 -27.81
N GLY A 576 -8.72 16.21 -27.08
CA GLY A 576 -9.60 17.27 -27.59
C GLY A 576 -10.65 16.79 -28.59
N ALA A 577 -10.87 15.48 -28.71
CA ALA A 577 -11.82 14.89 -29.65
C ALA A 577 -13.24 15.04 -29.13
N VAL A 578 -14.12 15.55 -29.98
CA VAL A 578 -15.56 15.59 -29.69
C VAL A 578 -16.13 14.23 -30.03
N LEU A 579 -16.44 13.45 -28.99
CA LEU A 579 -17.06 12.14 -29.15
C LEU A 579 -18.55 12.29 -29.49
N GLY A 580 -19.04 11.46 -30.42
CA GLY A 580 -20.48 11.33 -30.69
C GLY A 580 -21.23 10.65 -29.55
N GLU A 581 -22.52 10.34 -29.73
CA GLU A 581 -23.23 9.47 -28.79
C GLU A 581 -22.72 8.03 -28.87
N PHE A 582 -22.50 7.40 -27.71
CA PHE A 582 -22.00 6.04 -27.57
C PHE A 582 -22.61 5.32 -26.37
#